data_AF-A0A8J4SX77-F1
#
_entry.id   AF-A0A8J4SX77-F1
#
_cell.length_a   1.000
_cell.length_b   1.000
_cell.length_c   1.000
_cell.angle_alpha   90.00
_cell.angle_beta   90.00
_cell.angle_gamma   90.00
#
_symmetry.space_group_name_H-M   'P 1'
#
loop_
_entity.id
_entity.type
_entity.pdbx_description
1 polymer ?
#
loop_
_entity_poly.entity_id
_entity_poly.type
_entity_poly.pdbx_seq_one_letter_code
_entity_poly.pdbx_strand_id
1 'polypeptide(L)'
;MGLLGTHDGCFHCDEVFAVFLLRQLPEFKDFAVIRTRDPDELASCDILVDVGGVYDPKTLRFDHHQKGFNVTWSSFFGLKSWNVKFSSAGLVYAHFGKRLLLSLTNWDVESEPLKRIFSKIYESFVLEIDGVDNGVSPSNERLKYNIRTGISQRVTRLNPWWNEPSKNTTSAFWEAVDLVGREFLDTVRYFAECWWPARDYVARAMANRNLVDSSQAIIVLEQSCPWKCHLFDLERQERADVVVYPQPLRLLTYRPEPKFLPRVLFVVLPCEDGNWAVQAVSSENFENRLPFPASWCALRDAELSEVTGIPGCIFVHSAGHFGLNKTREGALEMARQIIRESEAKELLLNQTSLQPPTFSRGRVSHLHTIKGSRFH
;
A
#
# COMPACT_ATOMS: atom_id res chain seq x y z
N MET A 1 22.89 5.55 -34.57
CA MET A 1 22.78 5.61 -33.10
C MET A 1 21.51 6.40 -32.83
N GLY A 2 20.56 5.86 -32.07
CA GLY A 2 19.30 6.56 -31.83
C GLY A 2 19.47 7.71 -30.84
N LEU A 3 18.50 8.62 -30.81
CA LEU A 3 18.50 9.85 -30.04
C LEU A 3 17.29 9.90 -29.09
N LEU A 4 17.56 10.15 -27.81
CA LEU A 4 16.56 10.41 -26.78
C LEU A 4 16.64 11.88 -26.36
N GLY A 5 15.59 12.64 -26.62
CA GLY A 5 15.50 14.05 -26.25
C GLY A 5 14.79 14.27 -24.90
N THR A 6 15.33 15.18 -24.10
CA THR A 6 14.67 15.74 -22.91
C THR A 6 15.11 17.19 -22.70
N HIS A 7 14.57 17.89 -21.70
CA HIS A 7 14.86 19.31 -21.51
C HIS A 7 16.23 19.58 -20.88
N ASP A 8 16.77 20.78 -21.12
CA ASP A 8 18.08 21.26 -20.64
C ASP A 8 18.02 22.09 -19.34
N GLY A 9 16.84 22.19 -18.71
CA GLY A 9 16.66 22.93 -17.46
C GLY A 9 17.21 22.23 -16.23
N CYS A 10 16.87 22.76 -15.05
CA CYS A 10 16.98 22.03 -13.79
C CYS A 10 16.29 20.68 -13.97
N PHE A 11 17.00 19.59 -13.70
CA PHE A 11 16.44 18.27 -13.92
C PHE A 11 15.56 17.82 -12.76
N HIS A 12 14.49 17.11 -13.07
CA HIS A 12 13.55 16.55 -12.12
C HIS A 12 13.76 15.04 -12.01
N CYS A 13 13.03 14.39 -11.11
CA CYS A 13 13.06 12.94 -11.01
C CYS A 13 12.39 12.29 -12.22
N ASP A 14 11.45 13.02 -12.84
CA ASP A 14 10.61 12.52 -13.91
C ASP A 14 11.43 12.07 -15.13
N GLU A 15 12.09 13.02 -15.79
CA GLU A 15 12.86 12.75 -16.99
C GLU A 15 14.12 11.93 -16.71
N VAL A 16 14.74 12.13 -15.54
CA VAL A 16 15.89 11.33 -15.09
C VAL A 16 15.51 9.86 -14.99
N PHE A 17 14.34 9.55 -14.41
CA PHE A 17 13.87 8.19 -14.28
C PHE A 17 13.35 7.61 -15.61
N ALA A 18 12.67 8.42 -16.43
CA ALA A 18 12.26 8.01 -17.78
C ALA A 18 13.46 7.58 -18.64
N VAL A 19 14.56 8.36 -18.60
CA VAL A 19 15.83 8.01 -19.25
C VAL A 19 16.40 6.70 -18.73
N PHE A 20 16.43 6.50 -17.40
CA PHE A 20 16.90 5.25 -16.80
C PHE A 20 16.09 4.04 -17.32
N LEU A 21 14.75 4.12 -17.28
CA LEU A 21 13.85 3.04 -17.68
C LEU A 21 14.07 2.65 -19.14
N LEU A 22 14.10 3.63 -20.05
CA LEU A 22 14.28 3.38 -21.48
C LEU A 22 15.62 2.68 -21.75
N ARG A 23 16.70 3.13 -21.10
CA ARG A 23 18.03 2.52 -21.27
C ARG A 23 18.15 1.08 -20.77
N GLN A 24 17.16 0.55 -20.03
CA GLN A 24 17.14 -0.87 -19.68
C GLN A 24 16.67 -1.75 -20.85
N LEU A 25 16.02 -1.17 -21.86
CA LEU A 25 15.54 -1.91 -23.02
C LEU A 25 16.62 -1.99 -24.11
N PRO A 26 16.84 -3.17 -24.74
CA PRO A 26 17.88 -3.35 -25.74
C PRO A 26 17.82 -2.35 -26.91
N GLU A 27 16.62 -1.98 -27.35
CA GLU A 27 16.45 -1.05 -28.47
C GLU A 27 16.84 0.40 -28.15
N PHE A 28 16.84 0.80 -26.87
CA PHE A 28 17.13 2.19 -26.45
C PHE A 28 18.40 2.32 -25.60
N LYS A 29 19.00 1.19 -25.20
CA LYS A 29 20.17 1.12 -24.30
C LYS A 29 21.31 2.05 -24.71
N ASP A 30 21.60 2.09 -26.01
CA ASP A 30 22.71 2.84 -26.59
C ASP A 30 22.26 4.16 -27.25
N PHE A 31 21.05 4.64 -26.97
CA PHE A 31 20.61 5.95 -27.45
C PHE A 31 21.43 7.06 -26.78
N ALA A 32 21.85 8.04 -27.57
CA ALA A 32 22.47 9.24 -27.06
C ALA A 32 21.38 10.14 -26.46
N VAL A 33 21.64 10.68 -25.26
CA VAL A 33 20.71 11.59 -24.59
C VAL A 33 21.04 13.03 -25.00
N ILE A 34 20.09 13.70 -25.63
CA ILE A 34 20.15 15.09 -26.02
C ILE A 34 19.29 15.89 -25.05
N ARG A 35 19.90 16.85 -24.34
CA ARG A 35 19.21 17.76 -23.43
C ARG A 35 19.10 19.12 -24.08
N THR A 36 17.90 19.48 -24.53
CA THR A 36 17.64 20.71 -25.28
C THR A 36 16.15 21.09 -25.22
N ARG A 37 15.83 22.35 -25.51
CA ARG A 37 14.48 22.82 -25.81
C ARG A 37 14.35 23.35 -27.24
N ASP A 38 15.41 23.23 -28.04
CA ASP A 38 15.42 23.64 -29.43
C ASP A 38 14.48 22.72 -30.25
N PRO A 39 13.44 23.26 -30.91
CA PRO A 39 12.47 22.45 -31.64
C PRO A 39 13.09 21.62 -32.77
N ASP A 40 14.14 22.11 -33.44
CA ASP A 40 14.77 21.42 -34.56
C ASP A 40 15.62 20.25 -34.06
N GLU A 41 16.34 20.42 -32.95
CA GLU A 41 17.03 19.31 -32.28
C GLU A 41 16.05 18.25 -31.76
N LEU A 42 14.95 18.68 -31.12
CA LEU A 42 13.91 17.76 -30.64
C LEU A 42 13.23 16.99 -31.78
N ALA A 43 13.03 17.63 -32.94
CA ALA A 43 12.48 16.97 -34.13
C ALA A 43 13.39 15.86 -34.67
N SER A 44 14.70 15.96 -34.44
CA SER A 44 15.69 14.93 -34.82
C SER A 44 15.72 13.74 -33.86
N CYS A 45 15.13 13.84 -32.67
CA CYS A 45 15.14 12.78 -31.67
C CYS A 45 14.11 11.68 -31.99
N ASP A 46 14.52 10.42 -31.81
CA ASP A 46 13.67 9.25 -32.04
C ASP A 46 12.60 9.13 -30.94
N ILE A 47 12.94 9.48 -29.71
CA ILE A 47 12.07 9.45 -28.54
C ILE A 47 12.22 10.74 -27.74
N LEU A 48 11.10 11.29 -27.25
CA LEU A 48 11.09 12.47 -26.38
C LEU A 48 10.42 12.14 -25.05
N VAL A 49 11.05 12.59 -23.96
CA VAL A 49 10.51 12.50 -22.59
C VAL A 49 10.58 13.88 -21.93
N ASP A 50 9.50 14.26 -21.27
CA ASP A 50 9.40 15.52 -20.52
C ASP A 50 9.69 16.80 -21.32
N VAL A 51 9.48 16.73 -22.63
CA VAL A 51 9.69 17.84 -23.56
C VAL A 51 8.90 17.62 -24.86
N GLY A 52 8.56 18.73 -25.53
CA GLY A 52 7.91 18.73 -26.85
C GLY A 52 6.39 18.93 -26.82
N GLY A 53 5.77 18.90 -25.65
CA GLY A 53 4.35 19.21 -25.43
C GLY A 53 3.39 18.19 -26.08
N VAL A 54 3.83 16.94 -26.24
CA VAL A 54 3.04 15.89 -26.92
C VAL A 54 3.15 14.56 -26.18
N TYR A 55 1.99 13.95 -25.92
CA TYR A 55 1.87 12.53 -25.60
C TYR A 55 1.35 11.77 -26.81
N ASP A 56 2.20 10.96 -27.42
CA ASP A 56 1.84 10.01 -28.46
C ASP A 56 2.77 8.79 -28.40
N PRO A 57 2.31 7.65 -27.85
CA PRO A 57 3.14 6.46 -27.73
C PRO A 57 3.50 5.83 -29.09
N LYS A 58 2.77 6.13 -30.17
CA LYS A 58 3.09 5.61 -31.52
C LYS A 58 4.32 6.27 -32.10
N THR A 59 4.53 7.55 -31.79
CA THR A 59 5.69 8.33 -32.20
C THR A 59 6.70 8.50 -31.06
N LEU A 60 6.57 7.72 -29.98
CA LEU A 60 7.46 7.74 -28.81
C LEU A 60 7.63 9.14 -28.22
N ARG A 61 6.51 9.84 -28.03
CA ARG A 61 6.45 11.16 -27.37
C ARG A 61 5.77 10.97 -26.02
N PHE A 62 6.50 11.23 -24.94
CA PHE A 62 6.04 11.02 -23.57
C PHE A 62 6.19 12.31 -22.77
N ASP A 63 5.43 13.34 -23.16
CA ASP A 63 5.29 14.57 -22.40
C ASP A 63 3.86 14.68 -21.83
N HIS A 64 3.71 15.33 -20.69
CA HIS A 64 2.46 15.51 -19.95
C HIS A 64 2.08 17.00 -19.78
N HIS A 65 2.93 17.94 -20.21
CA HIS A 65 2.75 19.39 -20.05
C HIS A 65 1.64 20.01 -20.91
N GLN A 66 1.13 19.28 -21.90
CA GLN A 66 0.12 19.77 -22.83
C GLN A 66 -1.20 20.10 -22.14
N LYS A 67 -1.81 21.19 -22.61
CA LYS A 67 -3.11 21.64 -22.11
C LYS A 67 -4.15 20.53 -22.27
N GLY A 68 -4.80 20.19 -21.16
CA GLY A 68 -5.85 19.18 -21.12
C GLY A 68 -5.36 17.75 -20.85
N PHE A 69 -4.05 17.52 -20.68
CA PHE A 69 -3.56 16.22 -20.26
C PHE A 69 -4.14 15.81 -18.90
N ASN A 70 -4.74 14.63 -18.86
CA ASN A 70 -5.46 14.09 -17.69
C ASN A 70 -5.39 12.56 -17.62
N VAL A 71 -4.42 11.93 -18.31
CA VAL A 71 -4.25 10.48 -18.27
C VAL A 71 -3.69 10.10 -16.90
N THR A 72 -4.33 9.12 -16.26
CA THR A 72 -3.94 8.57 -14.96
C THR A 72 -3.80 7.06 -15.08
N TRP A 73 -3.24 6.41 -14.06
CA TRP A 73 -3.25 4.94 -14.00
C TRP A 73 -4.66 4.36 -14.14
N SER A 74 -5.63 4.95 -13.44
CA SER A 74 -7.04 4.58 -13.50
C SER A 74 -7.58 4.60 -14.93
N SER A 75 -7.39 5.71 -15.66
CA SER A 75 -7.94 5.84 -17.01
C SER A 75 -7.18 5.02 -18.05
N PHE A 76 -5.88 4.81 -17.86
CA PHE A 76 -5.05 4.04 -18.79
C PHE A 76 -5.30 2.53 -18.72
N PHE A 77 -5.42 1.97 -17.51
CA PHE A 77 -5.65 0.53 -17.31
C PHE A 77 -7.12 0.16 -17.08
N GLY A 78 -8.04 1.12 -17.04
CA GLY A 78 -9.46 0.86 -16.77
C GLY A 78 -9.74 0.38 -15.35
N LEU A 79 -8.92 0.82 -14.38
CA LEU A 79 -8.99 0.42 -12.98
C LEU A 79 -9.53 1.55 -12.11
N LYS A 80 -10.00 1.24 -10.89
CA LYS A 80 -10.45 2.24 -9.91
C LYS A 80 -9.39 2.52 -8.84
N SER A 81 -8.14 2.71 -9.24
CA SER A 81 -6.99 2.95 -8.35
C SER A 81 -6.14 4.12 -8.85
N TRP A 82 -5.50 4.82 -7.91
CA TRP A 82 -4.53 5.91 -8.13
C TRP A 82 -4.97 6.96 -9.17
N ASN A 83 -5.68 7.98 -8.69
CA ASN A 83 -6.14 9.10 -9.52
C ASN A 83 -5.12 10.25 -9.52
N VAL A 84 -3.88 9.94 -9.86
CA VAL A 84 -2.79 10.90 -10.07
C VAL A 84 -2.44 10.87 -11.56
N LYS A 85 -2.22 12.04 -12.15
CA LYS A 85 -1.79 12.13 -13.55
C LYS A 85 -0.41 11.51 -13.70
N PHE A 86 -0.18 10.85 -14.82
CA PHE A 86 1.17 10.42 -15.14
C PHE A 86 2.08 11.62 -15.37
N SER A 87 3.32 11.52 -14.91
CA SER A 87 4.45 12.25 -15.46
C SER A 87 5.05 11.48 -16.64
N SER A 88 6.14 11.96 -17.23
CA SER A 88 6.81 11.30 -18.36
C SER A 88 7.32 9.89 -18.00
N ALA A 89 7.91 9.72 -16.82
CA ALA A 89 8.31 8.43 -16.27
C ALA A 89 7.12 7.51 -16.02
N GLY A 90 6.01 8.04 -15.50
CA GLY A 90 4.76 7.28 -15.34
C GLY A 90 4.26 6.74 -16.67
N LEU A 91 4.26 7.56 -17.71
CA LEU A 91 3.89 7.16 -19.07
C LEU A 91 4.85 6.09 -19.62
N VAL A 92 6.16 6.30 -19.52
CA VAL A 92 7.17 5.33 -19.96
C VAL A 92 6.99 4.00 -19.22
N TYR A 93 6.78 4.04 -17.90
CA TYR A 93 6.54 2.83 -17.10
C TYR A 93 5.22 2.14 -17.48
N ALA A 94 4.15 2.89 -17.77
CA ALA A 94 2.87 2.32 -18.18
C ALA A 94 2.97 1.54 -19.51
N HIS A 95 3.75 2.04 -20.48
CA HIS A 95 3.94 1.39 -21.78
C HIS A 95 5.00 0.29 -21.77
N PHE A 96 6.11 0.51 -21.06
CA PHE A 96 7.29 -0.36 -21.15
C PHE A 96 7.57 -1.18 -19.89
N GLY A 97 6.98 -0.82 -18.75
CA GLY A 97 7.34 -1.37 -17.45
C GLY A 97 7.20 -2.88 -17.36
N LYS A 98 6.17 -3.49 -17.97
CA LYS A 98 6.06 -4.96 -18.00
C LYS A 98 7.21 -5.64 -18.75
N ARG A 99 7.59 -5.12 -19.92
CA ARG A 99 8.75 -5.63 -20.70
C ARG A 99 10.06 -5.44 -19.94
N LEU A 100 10.20 -4.30 -19.28
CA LEU A 100 11.35 -4.01 -18.43
C LEU A 100 11.44 -5.00 -17.27
N LEU A 101 10.34 -5.25 -16.56
CA LEU A 101 10.31 -6.21 -15.46
C LEU A 101 10.57 -7.64 -15.92
N LEU A 102 10.08 -8.03 -17.11
CA LEU A 102 10.44 -9.31 -17.72
C LEU A 102 11.96 -9.43 -17.86
N SER A 103 12.63 -8.39 -18.37
CA SER A 103 14.08 -8.42 -18.56
C SER A 103 14.88 -8.48 -17.25
N LEU A 104 14.34 -7.88 -16.18
CA LEU A 104 15.01 -7.84 -14.86
C LEU A 104 14.76 -9.09 -14.02
N THR A 105 13.63 -9.78 -14.22
CA THR A 105 13.20 -10.92 -13.38
C THR A 105 13.23 -12.26 -14.09
N ASN A 106 13.29 -12.27 -15.42
CA ASN A 106 13.07 -13.43 -16.29
C ASN A 106 11.70 -14.09 -16.12
N TRP A 107 10.71 -13.37 -15.57
CA TRP A 107 9.33 -13.85 -15.49
C TRP A 107 8.56 -13.54 -16.76
N ASP A 108 7.67 -14.45 -17.14
CA ASP A 108 6.76 -14.24 -18.27
C ASP A 108 5.87 -13.00 -18.04
N VAL A 109 5.65 -12.22 -19.10
CA VAL A 109 4.93 -10.94 -19.03
C VAL A 109 3.47 -11.09 -18.60
N GLU A 110 2.89 -12.26 -18.85
CA GLU A 110 1.52 -12.59 -18.47
C GLU A 110 1.44 -13.37 -17.16
N SER A 111 2.58 -13.69 -16.53
CA SER A 111 2.61 -14.37 -15.24
C SER A 111 1.97 -13.52 -14.13
N GLU A 112 1.23 -14.19 -13.24
CA GLU A 112 0.62 -13.54 -12.06
C GLU A 112 1.66 -12.81 -11.18
N PRO A 113 2.85 -13.39 -10.89
CA PRO A 113 3.91 -12.69 -10.16
C PRO A 113 4.27 -11.34 -10.79
N LEU A 114 4.52 -11.31 -12.11
CA LEU A 114 4.92 -10.09 -12.81
C LEU A 114 3.80 -9.06 -12.80
N LYS A 115 2.55 -9.47 -13.08
CA LYS A 115 1.36 -8.59 -13.01
C LYS A 115 1.20 -7.95 -11.63
N ARG A 116 1.44 -8.73 -10.57
CA ARG A 116 1.35 -8.27 -9.18
C ARG A 116 2.43 -7.26 -8.86
N ILE A 117 3.70 -7.59 -9.09
CA ILE A 117 4.79 -6.67 -8.78
C ILE A 117 4.74 -5.41 -9.66
N PHE A 118 4.26 -5.49 -10.90
CA PHE A 118 4.11 -4.32 -11.79
C PHE A 118 3.26 -3.22 -11.15
N SER A 119 2.13 -3.61 -10.54
CA SER A 119 1.24 -2.67 -9.85
C SER A 119 1.82 -2.21 -8.51
N LYS A 120 2.51 -3.08 -7.78
CA LYS A 120 3.14 -2.74 -6.49
C LYS A 120 4.34 -1.80 -6.64
N ILE A 121 5.13 -1.95 -7.69
CA ILE A 121 6.25 -1.07 -8.01
C ILE A 121 5.72 0.31 -8.44
N TYR A 122 4.63 0.35 -9.21
CA TYR A 122 3.97 1.62 -9.51
C TYR A 122 3.54 2.33 -8.22
N GLU A 123 2.78 1.65 -7.37
CA GLU A 123 2.28 2.18 -6.10
C GLU A 123 3.40 2.67 -5.17
N SER A 124 4.51 1.93 -5.09
CA SER A 124 5.55 2.14 -4.09
C SER A 124 6.69 3.04 -4.55
N PHE A 125 6.79 3.34 -5.85
CA PHE A 125 7.93 4.07 -6.40
C PHE A 125 7.49 5.11 -7.45
N VAL A 126 6.82 4.67 -8.52
CA VAL A 126 6.52 5.53 -9.67
C VAL A 126 5.45 6.58 -9.32
N LEU A 127 4.47 6.21 -8.49
CA LEU A 127 3.38 7.10 -8.07
C LEU A 127 3.87 8.31 -7.27
N GLU A 128 4.95 8.17 -6.49
CA GLU A 128 5.59 9.33 -5.81
C GLU A 128 6.12 10.33 -6.85
N ILE A 129 6.78 9.83 -7.89
CA ILE A 129 7.35 10.66 -8.96
C ILE A 129 6.22 11.37 -9.71
N ASP A 130 5.20 10.63 -10.16
CA ASP A 130 4.00 11.17 -10.80
C ASP A 130 3.35 12.28 -9.96
N GLY A 131 3.17 12.02 -8.66
CA GLY A 131 2.51 12.94 -7.74
C GLY A 131 3.32 14.21 -7.52
N VAL A 132 4.62 14.09 -7.23
CA VAL A 132 5.50 15.25 -6.99
C VAL A 132 5.59 16.13 -8.24
N ASP A 133 5.77 15.51 -9.39
CA ASP A 133 5.98 16.21 -10.66
C ASP A 133 4.72 16.95 -11.13
N ASN A 134 3.54 16.33 -10.97
CA ASN A 134 2.26 16.98 -11.23
C ASN A 134 1.80 17.94 -10.11
N GLY A 135 2.63 18.21 -9.10
CA GLY A 135 2.32 19.12 -8.00
C GLY A 135 1.18 18.66 -7.10
N VAL A 136 0.95 17.35 -7.01
CA VAL A 136 -0.11 16.75 -6.19
C VAL A 136 0.34 16.68 -4.74
N SER A 137 -0.46 17.27 -3.85
CA SER A 137 -0.22 17.15 -2.41
C SER A 137 -0.48 15.72 -1.94
N PRO A 138 0.40 15.14 -1.09
CA PRO A 138 0.18 13.80 -0.53
C PRO A 138 -0.99 13.76 0.48
N SER A 139 -1.55 14.92 0.86
CA SER A 139 -2.73 15.00 1.72
C SER A 139 -3.61 16.20 1.35
N ASN A 140 -4.92 16.06 1.54
CA ASN A 140 -5.87 17.18 1.49
C ASN A 140 -5.77 18.07 2.73
N GLU A 141 -5.14 17.58 3.80
CA GLU A 141 -4.87 18.33 5.02
C GLU A 141 -3.41 18.80 5.08
N ARG A 142 -3.15 19.79 5.92
CA ARG A 142 -1.78 20.26 6.17
C ARG A 142 -0.96 19.14 6.82
N LEU A 143 0.18 18.80 6.19
CA LEU A 143 1.12 17.84 6.76
C LEU A 143 1.67 18.33 8.10
N LYS A 144 1.76 17.42 9.07
CA LYS A 144 2.32 17.70 10.40
C LYS A 144 3.86 17.83 10.37
N TYR A 145 4.51 17.23 9.39
CA TYR A 145 5.95 17.29 9.17
C TYR A 145 6.25 17.18 7.66
N ASN A 146 7.42 17.67 7.26
CA ASN A 146 7.86 17.62 5.87
C ASN A 146 8.80 16.43 5.65
N ILE A 147 8.53 15.62 4.64
CA ILE A 147 9.46 14.59 4.18
C ILE A 147 10.48 15.26 3.24
N ARG A 148 11.76 15.18 3.59
CA ARG A 148 12.87 15.78 2.81
C ARG A 148 13.79 14.75 2.18
N THR A 149 13.47 13.46 2.32
CA THR A 149 14.31 12.32 1.95
C THR A 149 13.75 11.49 0.79
N GLY A 150 12.61 11.88 0.22
CA GLY A 150 12.01 11.22 -0.94
C GLY A 150 12.90 11.29 -2.19
N ILE A 151 12.65 10.39 -3.15
CA ILE A 151 13.53 10.18 -4.30
C ILE A 151 13.67 11.44 -5.14
N SER A 152 12.54 12.13 -5.39
CA SER A 152 12.54 13.36 -6.17
C SER A 152 13.35 14.47 -5.51
N GLN A 153 13.26 14.60 -4.18
CA GLN A 153 14.04 15.60 -3.44
C GLN A 153 15.54 15.28 -3.45
N ARG A 154 15.92 14.00 -3.46
CA ARG A 154 17.32 13.57 -3.55
C ARG A 154 17.89 13.83 -4.94
N VAL A 155 17.12 13.58 -6.00
CA VAL A 155 17.47 14.02 -7.37
C VAL A 155 17.64 15.53 -7.44
N THR A 156 16.69 16.31 -6.90
CA THR A 156 16.79 17.79 -6.91
C THR A 156 18.09 18.30 -6.29
N ARG A 157 18.62 17.66 -5.24
CA ARG A 157 19.87 18.07 -4.57
C ARG A 157 21.12 17.92 -5.45
N LEU A 158 21.04 17.13 -6.52
CA LEU A 158 22.14 16.97 -7.46
C LEU A 158 22.21 18.11 -8.48
N ASN A 159 21.12 18.87 -8.67
CA ASN A 159 21.19 20.10 -9.48
C ASN A 159 22.24 21.08 -8.92
N PRO A 160 22.82 21.96 -9.75
CA PRO A 160 23.62 23.08 -9.28
C PRO A 160 22.82 23.96 -8.34
N TRP A 161 23.47 24.47 -7.30
CA TRP A 161 22.88 25.56 -6.53
C TRP A 161 22.87 26.85 -7.36
N TRP A 162 21.97 27.76 -7.02
CA TRP A 162 21.84 29.07 -7.68
C TRP A 162 23.15 29.89 -7.65
N ASN A 163 24.04 29.61 -6.69
CA ASN A 163 25.32 30.25 -6.49
C ASN A 163 26.53 29.33 -6.77
N GLU A 164 26.35 28.27 -7.57
CA GLU A 164 27.39 27.28 -7.89
C GLU A 164 27.68 27.26 -9.41
N PRO A 165 28.28 28.32 -9.97
CA PRO A 165 28.44 28.47 -11.43
C PRO A 165 29.37 27.44 -12.07
N SER A 166 30.18 26.74 -11.27
CA SER A 166 31.16 25.77 -11.73
C SER A 166 30.65 24.33 -11.85
N LYS A 167 29.43 24.02 -11.38
CA LYS A 167 28.94 22.63 -11.39
C LYS A 167 28.55 22.21 -12.80
N ASN A 168 29.09 21.07 -13.23
CA ASN A 168 28.74 20.47 -14.51
C ASN A 168 27.35 19.81 -14.42
N THR A 169 26.38 20.37 -15.15
CA THR A 169 24.99 19.89 -15.20
C THR A 169 24.84 18.53 -15.89
N THR A 170 25.77 18.18 -16.78
CA THR A 170 25.74 16.91 -17.51
C THR A 170 26.18 15.77 -16.61
N SER A 171 27.29 15.92 -15.88
CA SER A 171 27.72 14.88 -14.93
C SER A 171 26.70 14.70 -13.80
N ALA A 172 26.18 15.80 -13.25
CA ALA A 172 25.16 15.77 -12.21
C ALA A 172 23.86 15.06 -12.65
N PHE A 173 23.48 15.18 -13.92
CA PHE A 173 22.33 14.47 -14.47
C PHE A 173 22.55 12.96 -14.51
N TRP A 174 23.73 12.50 -14.94
CA TRP A 174 24.06 11.07 -14.94
C TRP A 174 24.17 10.51 -13.52
N GLU A 175 24.70 11.27 -12.57
CA GLU A 175 24.66 10.91 -11.14
C GLU A 175 23.21 10.73 -10.64
N ALA A 176 22.28 11.56 -11.13
CA ALA A 176 20.86 11.44 -10.80
C ALA A 176 20.22 10.19 -11.44
N VAL A 177 20.55 9.89 -12.70
CA VAL A 177 20.11 8.68 -13.41
C VAL A 177 20.59 7.43 -12.65
N ASP A 178 21.84 7.41 -12.21
CA ASP A 178 22.40 6.31 -11.43
C ASP A 178 21.79 6.20 -10.02
N LEU A 179 21.43 7.33 -9.40
CA LEU A 179 20.78 7.35 -8.09
C LEU A 179 19.36 6.74 -8.16
N VAL A 180 18.52 7.24 -9.07
CA VAL A 180 17.14 6.71 -9.21
C VAL A 180 17.15 5.27 -9.73
N GLY A 181 18.08 4.96 -10.63
CA GLY A 181 18.22 3.63 -11.21
C GLY A 181 18.54 2.56 -10.16
N ARG A 182 19.49 2.82 -9.27
CA ARG A 182 19.83 1.88 -8.19
C ARG A 182 18.64 1.62 -7.27
N GLU A 183 17.92 2.66 -6.87
CA GLU A 183 16.77 2.49 -5.98
C GLU A 183 15.60 1.77 -6.65
N PHE A 184 15.39 2.03 -7.94
CA PHE A 184 14.40 1.29 -8.70
C PHE A 184 14.78 -0.20 -8.80
N LEU A 185 16.04 -0.54 -9.13
CA LEU A 185 16.50 -1.92 -9.21
C LEU A 185 16.39 -2.64 -7.87
N ASP A 186 16.76 -1.98 -6.77
CA ASP A 186 16.59 -2.53 -5.42
C ASP A 186 15.10 -2.74 -5.08
N THR A 187 14.22 -1.84 -5.52
CA THR A 187 12.76 -1.96 -5.38
C THR A 187 12.23 -3.18 -6.15
N VAL A 188 12.65 -3.36 -7.41
CA VAL A 188 12.30 -4.52 -8.23
C VAL A 188 12.77 -5.81 -7.54
N ARG A 189 14.04 -5.83 -7.10
CA ARG A 189 14.63 -6.98 -6.40
C ARG A 189 13.86 -7.31 -5.12
N TYR A 190 13.55 -6.31 -4.30
CA TYR A 190 12.73 -6.49 -3.11
C TYR A 190 11.38 -7.13 -3.43
N PHE A 191 10.67 -6.62 -4.45
CA PHE A 191 9.36 -7.16 -4.78
C PHE A 191 9.43 -8.57 -5.36
N ALA A 192 10.43 -8.87 -6.18
CA ALA A 192 10.59 -10.16 -6.84
C ALA A 192 11.14 -11.26 -5.91
N GLU A 193 12.14 -10.93 -5.10
CA GLU A 193 12.91 -11.93 -4.31
C GLU A 193 12.51 -12.00 -2.84
N CYS A 194 11.86 -10.96 -2.29
CA CYS A 194 11.46 -10.93 -0.88
C CYS A 194 9.93 -10.86 -0.71
N TRP A 195 9.30 -9.82 -1.25
CA TRP A 195 7.87 -9.60 -1.05
C TRP A 195 7.02 -10.67 -1.70
N TRP A 196 7.20 -10.98 -2.99
CA TRP A 196 6.34 -11.95 -3.67
C TRP A 196 6.45 -13.38 -3.10
N PRO A 197 7.64 -13.93 -2.82
CA PRO A 197 7.77 -15.26 -2.21
C PRO A 197 7.09 -15.37 -0.83
N ALA A 198 7.01 -14.28 -0.06
CA ALA A 198 6.31 -14.26 1.22
C ALA A 198 4.83 -14.66 1.11
N ARG A 199 4.21 -14.46 -0.06
CA ARG A 199 2.81 -14.81 -0.31
C ARG A 199 2.52 -16.28 -0.04
N ASP A 200 3.42 -17.18 -0.42
CA ASP A 200 3.25 -18.63 -0.22
C ASP A 200 3.20 -18.98 1.27
N TYR A 201 4.09 -18.41 2.08
CA TYR A 201 4.11 -18.62 3.53
C TYR A 201 2.82 -18.12 4.19
N VAL A 202 2.31 -16.96 3.77
CA VAL A 202 1.03 -16.43 4.28
C VAL A 202 -0.13 -17.32 3.84
N ALA A 203 -0.16 -17.77 2.58
CA ALA A 203 -1.20 -18.66 2.08
C ALA A 203 -1.22 -20.00 2.84
N ARG A 204 -0.05 -20.60 3.09
CA ARG A 204 0.07 -21.82 3.92
C ARG A 204 -0.39 -21.59 5.36
N ALA A 205 -0.01 -20.47 5.97
CA ALA A 205 -0.44 -20.12 7.33
C ALA A 205 -1.96 -19.90 7.41
N MET A 206 -2.56 -19.26 6.40
CA MET A 206 -4.01 -19.12 6.29
C MET A 206 -4.69 -20.48 6.11
N ALA A 207 -4.20 -21.35 5.22
CA ALA A 207 -4.80 -22.66 4.98
C ALA A 207 -4.78 -23.57 6.22
N ASN A 208 -3.77 -23.43 7.10
CA ASN A 208 -3.59 -24.24 8.30
C ASN A 208 -4.13 -23.60 9.59
N ARG A 209 -4.81 -22.46 9.52
CA ARG A 209 -5.25 -21.71 10.71
C ARG A 209 -6.22 -22.47 11.61
N ASN A 210 -6.98 -23.41 11.05
CA ASN A 210 -7.84 -24.33 11.81
C ASN A 210 -7.06 -25.31 12.69
N LEU A 211 -5.77 -25.55 12.41
CA LEU A 211 -4.88 -26.35 13.24
C LEU A 211 -4.20 -25.51 14.35
N VAL A 212 -4.24 -24.17 14.23
CA VAL A 212 -3.65 -23.24 15.19
C VAL A 212 -4.57 -23.06 16.39
N ASP A 213 -5.84 -22.76 16.14
CA ASP A 213 -6.83 -22.55 17.18
C ASP A 213 -8.27 -22.71 16.63
N SER A 214 -9.25 -22.93 17.52
CA SER A 214 -10.64 -23.18 17.13
C SER A 214 -11.36 -21.97 16.54
N SER A 215 -10.92 -20.74 16.87
CA SER A 215 -11.51 -19.52 16.32
C SER A 215 -11.14 -19.29 14.85
N GLN A 216 -10.05 -19.90 14.37
CA GLN A 216 -9.47 -19.67 13.04
C GLN A 216 -9.08 -18.21 12.78
N ALA A 217 -9.01 -17.39 13.83
CA ALA A 217 -8.67 -15.98 13.77
C ALA A 217 -7.17 -15.71 13.99
N ILE A 218 -6.38 -16.76 14.23
CA ILE A 218 -4.93 -16.66 14.40
C ILE A 218 -4.24 -17.42 13.27
N ILE A 219 -3.26 -16.78 12.63
CA ILE A 219 -2.30 -17.49 11.76
C ILE A 219 -0.92 -17.49 12.41
N VAL A 220 -0.18 -18.57 12.21
CA VAL A 220 1.21 -18.70 12.66
C VAL A 220 2.11 -18.78 11.43
N LEU A 221 3.05 -17.85 11.31
CA LEU A 221 4.08 -17.89 10.27
C LEU A 221 5.26 -18.71 10.77
N GLU A 222 5.79 -19.59 9.91
CA GLU A 222 6.97 -20.40 10.19
C GLU A 222 8.25 -19.55 10.27
N GLN A 223 8.23 -18.36 9.65
CA GLN A 223 9.32 -17.40 9.64
C GLN A 223 8.79 -15.96 9.54
N SER A 224 9.60 -14.99 9.94
CA SER A 224 9.32 -13.58 9.67
C SER A 224 9.34 -13.32 8.16
N CYS A 225 8.30 -12.65 7.64
CA CYS A 225 8.20 -12.24 6.25
C CYS A 225 7.21 -11.06 6.08
N PRO A 226 7.26 -10.32 4.95
CA PRO A 226 6.26 -9.30 4.63
C PRO A 226 4.86 -9.91 4.44
N TRP A 227 4.04 -9.92 5.48
CA TRP A 227 2.76 -10.66 5.46
C TRP A 227 1.52 -9.78 5.18
N LYS A 228 1.55 -8.49 5.57
CA LYS A 228 0.35 -7.66 5.72
C LYS A 228 -0.47 -7.50 4.44
N CYS A 229 0.15 -7.09 3.34
CA CYS A 229 -0.56 -6.94 2.06
C CYS A 229 -1.09 -8.28 1.54
N HIS A 230 -0.30 -9.35 1.66
CA HIS A 230 -0.69 -10.69 1.20
C HIS A 230 -1.89 -11.23 1.97
N LEU A 231 -1.92 -11.03 3.29
CA LEU A 231 -3.06 -11.42 4.12
C LEU A 231 -4.35 -10.78 3.62
N PHE A 232 -4.35 -9.47 3.34
CA PHE A 232 -5.56 -8.80 2.85
C PHE A 232 -5.95 -9.27 1.45
N ASP A 233 -4.97 -9.49 0.56
CA ASP A 233 -5.25 -10.03 -0.78
C ASP A 233 -5.86 -11.43 -0.72
N LEU A 234 -5.30 -12.32 0.12
CA LEU A 234 -5.78 -13.69 0.29
C LEU A 234 -7.15 -13.72 0.96
N GLU A 235 -7.40 -12.92 2.00
CA GLU A 235 -8.73 -12.81 2.60
C GLU A 235 -9.79 -12.29 1.61
N ARG A 236 -9.42 -11.34 0.73
CA ARG A 236 -10.31 -10.87 -0.33
C ARG A 236 -10.63 -11.99 -1.33
N GLN A 237 -9.63 -12.79 -1.70
CA GLN A 237 -9.81 -13.94 -2.60
C GLN A 237 -10.70 -15.02 -1.96
N GLU A 238 -10.42 -15.42 -0.72
CA GLU A 238 -11.25 -16.38 0.01
C GLU A 238 -12.72 -15.91 0.10
N ARG A 239 -12.97 -14.61 0.30
CA ARG A 239 -14.33 -14.06 0.30
C ARG A 239 -15.00 -14.03 -1.07
N ALA A 240 -14.23 -13.85 -2.14
CA ALA A 240 -14.76 -13.87 -3.50
C ALA A 240 -15.15 -15.30 -3.93
N ASP A 241 -14.36 -16.29 -3.50
CA ASP A 241 -14.57 -17.70 -3.83
C ASP A 241 -15.67 -18.36 -2.96
N VAL A 242 -15.85 -17.88 -1.73
CA VAL A 242 -16.79 -18.43 -0.74
C VAL A 242 -18.01 -17.53 -0.59
N VAL A 243 -18.95 -17.60 -1.55
CA VAL A 243 -20.32 -17.10 -1.36
C VAL A 243 -21.22 -18.28 -0.94
N VAL A 244 -21.28 -18.56 0.37
CA VAL A 244 -22.16 -19.61 0.91
C VAL A 244 -23.58 -19.09 1.02
N TYR A 245 -24.45 -19.46 0.08
CA TYR A 245 -25.89 -19.42 0.27
C TYR A 245 -26.37 -20.76 0.84
N PRO A 246 -27.10 -20.82 1.97
CA PRO A 246 -27.70 -22.07 2.39
C PRO A 246 -28.80 -22.49 1.40
N GLN A 247 -28.76 -23.76 1.00
CA GLN A 247 -29.75 -24.40 0.15
C GLN A 247 -30.81 -25.13 1.00
N PRO A 248 -32.08 -25.21 0.57
CA PRO A 248 -32.61 -24.63 -0.67
C PRO A 248 -33.00 -23.15 -0.54
N LEU A 249 -32.50 -22.32 -1.48
CA LEU A 249 -32.78 -20.88 -1.62
C LEU A 249 -34.27 -20.52 -1.88
N ARG A 250 -35.17 -21.50 -1.96
CA ARG A 250 -36.59 -21.33 -2.34
C ARG A 250 -37.60 -21.48 -1.21
N LEU A 251 -37.17 -21.73 0.04
CA LEU A 251 -38.08 -22.00 1.16
C LEU A 251 -37.92 -21.07 2.37
N LEU A 252 -37.14 -19.98 2.26
CA LEU A 252 -36.92 -19.05 3.38
C LEU A 252 -37.50 -17.67 3.04
N THR A 253 -38.36 -17.16 3.92
CA THR A 253 -38.86 -15.77 3.95
C THR A 253 -37.79 -14.75 4.35
N TYR A 254 -36.56 -15.21 4.57
CA TYR A 254 -35.41 -14.45 5.06
C TYR A 254 -34.20 -14.71 4.17
N ARG A 255 -33.49 -13.66 3.74
CA ARG A 255 -32.19 -13.80 3.09
C ARG A 255 -31.18 -14.23 4.16
N PRO A 256 -30.66 -15.47 4.10
CA PRO A 256 -29.61 -15.90 5.03
C PRO A 256 -28.38 -15.02 4.88
N GLU A 257 -27.80 -14.58 5.99
CA GLU A 257 -26.56 -13.83 5.96
C GLU A 257 -25.42 -14.72 5.40
N PRO A 258 -24.56 -14.19 4.52
CA PRO A 258 -23.43 -14.94 4.01
C PRO A 258 -22.50 -15.33 5.16
N LYS A 259 -22.21 -16.63 5.31
CA LYS A 259 -21.19 -17.10 6.25
C LYS A 259 -19.83 -16.98 5.59
N PHE A 260 -19.01 -16.06 6.08
CA PHE A 260 -17.61 -15.93 5.70
C PHE A 260 -16.71 -16.64 6.71
N LEU A 261 -15.52 -17.04 6.29
CA LEU A 261 -14.50 -17.51 7.22
C LEU A 261 -14.14 -16.38 8.22
N PRO A 262 -13.81 -16.72 9.47
CA PRO A 262 -13.35 -15.75 10.46
C PRO A 262 -12.21 -14.91 9.91
N ARG A 263 -12.25 -13.60 10.17
CA ARG A 263 -11.14 -12.70 9.82
C ARG A 263 -9.94 -13.04 10.68
N VAL A 264 -8.74 -12.96 10.10
CA VAL A 264 -7.52 -13.06 10.91
C VAL A 264 -7.41 -11.81 11.79
N LEU A 265 -7.34 -12.02 13.09
CA LEU A 265 -7.19 -10.99 14.11
C LEU A 265 -5.73 -10.84 14.55
N PHE A 266 -4.99 -11.96 14.60
CA PHE A 266 -3.59 -11.98 15.04
C PHE A 266 -2.70 -12.78 14.09
N VAL A 267 -1.48 -12.27 13.93
CA VAL A 267 -0.37 -12.99 13.28
C VAL A 267 0.68 -13.27 14.33
N VAL A 268 1.03 -14.54 14.51
CA VAL A 268 2.11 -14.99 15.39
C VAL A 268 3.31 -15.39 14.54
N LEU A 269 4.50 -14.86 14.82
CA LEU A 269 5.69 -15.12 14.02
C LEU A 269 6.97 -15.14 14.89
N PRO A 270 8.02 -15.88 14.48
CA PRO A 270 9.29 -15.88 15.18
C PRO A 270 10.08 -14.59 14.90
N CYS A 271 10.86 -14.18 15.89
CA CYS A 271 11.86 -13.11 15.82
C CYS A 271 13.26 -13.71 15.65
N GLU A 272 14.22 -12.90 15.15
CA GLU A 272 15.61 -13.34 14.94
C GLU A 272 16.34 -13.72 16.25
N ASP A 273 15.92 -13.12 17.37
CA ASP A 273 16.46 -13.37 18.71
C ASP A 273 15.88 -14.62 19.39
N GLY A 274 15.08 -15.41 18.67
CA GLY A 274 14.41 -16.62 19.17
C GLY A 274 13.11 -16.36 19.94
N ASN A 275 12.75 -15.10 20.17
CA ASN A 275 11.46 -14.73 20.74
C ASN A 275 10.34 -14.86 19.69
N TRP A 276 9.10 -14.71 20.14
CA TRP A 276 7.91 -14.81 19.32
C TRP A 276 7.05 -13.57 19.45
N ALA A 277 6.69 -12.99 18.31
CA ALA A 277 5.83 -11.82 18.22
C ALA A 277 4.38 -12.22 18.01
N VAL A 278 3.49 -11.42 18.60
CA VAL A 278 2.05 -11.44 18.39
C VAL A 278 1.66 -10.06 17.88
N GLN A 279 1.21 -9.99 16.63
CA GLN A 279 0.84 -8.72 16.01
C GLN A 279 -0.66 -8.69 15.71
N ALA A 280 -1.33 -7.65 16.19
CA ALA A 280 -2.73 -7.39 15.85
C ALA A 280 -2.84 -6.96 14.39
N VAL A 281 -3.77 -7.56 13.66
CA VAL A 281 -4.04 -7.17 12.27
C VAL A 281 -4.80 -5.84 12.29
N SER A 282 -4.17 -4.79 11.78
CA SER A 282 -4.80 -3.46 11.62
C SER A 282 -5.50 -3.32 10.28
N SER A 283 -6.62 -2.60 10.26
CA SER A 283 -7.27 -2.13 9.04
C SER A 283 -6.41 -1.10 8.30
N GLU A 284 -6.86 -0.70 7.11
CA GLU A 284 -6.21 0.34 6.30
C GLU A 284 -6.15 1.71 7.02
N ASN A 285 -7.01 1.95 8.02
CA ASN A 285 -7.01 3.16 8.84
C ASN A 285 -6.16 3.04 10.12
N PHE A 286 -5.27 2.05 10.20
CA PHE A 286 -4.42 1.75 11.37
C PHE A 286 -5.17 1.30 12.63
N GLU A 287 -6.49 1.16 12.60
CA GLU A 287 -7.26 0.58 13.70
C GLU A 287 -7.09 -0.94 13.73
N ASN A 288 -6.68 -1.48 14.88
CA ASN A 288 -6.58 -2.93 15.09
C ASN A 288 -7.97 -3.57 14.99
N ARG A 289 -8.08 -4.70 14.26
CA ARG A 289 -9.30 -5.51 14.23
C ARG A 289 -9.69 -5.98 15.63
N LEU A 290 -8.70 -6.34 16.43
CA LEU A 290 -8.82 -6.58 17.85
C LEU A 290 -7.52 -6.12 18.55
N PRO A 291 -7.54 -5.00 19.30
CA PRO A 291 -6.36 -4.56 20.04
C PRO A 291 -6.10 -5.43 21.26
N PHE A 292 -4.87 -5.37 21.77
CA PHE A 292 -4.53 -5.95 23.07
C PHE A 292 -5.30 -5.21 24.19
N PRO A 293 -5.63 -5.89 25.31
CA PRO A 293 -6.27 -5.29 26.46
C PRO A 293 -5.48 -4.09 26.98
N ALA A 294 -6.17 -3.01 27.33
CA ALA A 294 -5.54 -1.82 27.90
C ALA A 294 -4.76 -2.13 29.19
N SER A 295 -5.17 -3.16 29.95
CA SER A 295 -4.46 -3.65 31.13
C SER A 295 -3.09 -4.27 30.82
N TRP A 296 -2.81 -4.66 29.57
CA TRP A 296 -1.52 -5.24 29.17
C TRP A 296 -0.60 -4.20 28.54
N CYS A 297 -1.16 -3.14 27.97
CA CYS A 297 -0.42 -2.11 27.24
C CYS A 297 0.67 -1.46 28.10
N ALA A 298 1.87 -1.33 27.53
CA ALA A 298 3.07 -0.79 28.18
C ALA A 298 3.63 -1.60 29.37
N LEU A 299 3.05 -2.78 29.69
CA LEU A 299 3.63 -3.69 30.67
C LEU A 299 4.77 -4.52 30.07
N ARG A 300 5.68 -4.99 30.94
CA ARG A 300 6.87 -5.76 30.55
C ARG A 300 7.14 -6.94 31.49
N ASP A 301 7.87 -7.92 30.97
CA ASP A 301 8.51 -8.99 31.72
C ASP A 301 7.61 -9.68 32.78
N ALA A 302 8.05 -9.66 34.04
CA ALA A 302 7.36 -10.33 35.15
C ALA A 302 5.99 -9.71 35.44
N GLU A 303 5.87 -8.39 35.38
CA GLU A 303 4.60 -7.68 35.60
C GLU A 303 3.57 -8.07 34.55
N LEU A 304 3.96 -8.11 33.28
CA LEU A 304 3.08 -8.57 32.21
C LEU A 304 2.72 -10.05 32.36
N SER A 305 3.69 -10.89 32.75
CA SER A 305 3.44 -12.33 32.97
C SER A 305 2.48 -12.58 34.14
N GLU A 306 2.55 -11.75 35.20
CA GLU A 306 1.65 -11.81 36.35
C GLU A 306 0.23 -11.35 35.97
N VAL A 307 0.10 -10.22 35.27
CA VAL A 307 -1.20 -9.67 34.85
C VAL A 307 -1.91 -10.57 33.83
N THR A 308 -1.16 -11.17 32.91
CA THR A 308 -1.72 -12.07 31.88
C THR A 308 -1.97 -13.47 32.43
N GLY A 309 -1.17 -13.92 33.40
CA GLY A 309 -1.07 -15.33 33.79
C GLY A 309 -0.28 -16.18 32.78
N ILE A 310 0.37 -15.55 31.78
CA ILE A 310 1.11 -16.23 30.72
C ILE A 310 2.62 -16.09 30.99
N PRO A 311 3.36 -17.20 31.17
CA PRO A 311 4.79 -17.13 31.43
C PRO A 311 5.58 -16.63 30.22
N GLY A 312 6.72 -16.01 30.48
CA GLY A 312 7.67 -15.62 29.44
C GLY A 312 7.24 -14.43 28.59
N CYS A 313 6.26 -13.64 29.04
CA CYS A 313 5.93 -12.38 28.38
C CYS A 313 7.11 -11.41 28.47
N ILE A 314 7.35 -10.64 27.39
CA ILE A 314 8.46 -9.68 27.32
C ILE A 314 7.93 -8.26 27.34
N PHE A 315 7.01 -7.90 26.43
CA PHE A 315 6.31 -6.61 26.48
C PHE A 315 5.07 -6.57 25.59
N VAL A 316 4.19 -5.58 25.82
CA VAL A 316 3.12 -5.18 24.90
C VAL A 316 3.23 -3.68 24.61
N HIS A 317 3.17 -3.30 23.32
CA HIS A 317 3.24 -1.91 22.90
C HIS A 317 2.06 -1.09 23.48
N SER A 318 2.28 0.16 23.85
CA SER A 318 1.28 1.04 24.48
C SER A 318 -0.02 1.20 23.67
N ALA A 319 0.10 1.30 22.34
CA ALA A 319 -1.02 1.32 21.41
C ALA A 319 -1.72 -0.05 21.19
N GLY A 320 -1.31 -1.11 21.88
CA GLY A 320 -1.98 -2.41 21.88
C GLY A 320 -2.02 -3.12 20.53
N HIS A 321 -1.00 -2.93 19.68
CA HIS A 321 -0.92 -3.56 18.34
C HIS A 321 0.14 -4.67 18.23
N PHE A 322 1.00 -4.83 19.23
CA PHE A 322 2.14 -5.73 19.18
C PHE A 322 2.53 -6.19 20.59
N GLY A 323 2.88 -7.47 20.71
CA GLY A 323 3.45 -8.05 21.93
C GLY A 323 4.52 -9.08 21.62
N LEU A 324 5.37 -9.36 22.61
CA LEU A 324 6.43 -10.37 22.54
C LEU A 324 6.32 -11.38 23.69
N ASN A 325 6.63 -12.63 23.38
CA ASN A 325 6.82 -13.71 24.34
C ASN A 325 8.10 -14.48 23.99
N LYS A 326 8.73 -15.13 24.98
CA LYS A 326 9.92 -15.99 24.79
C LYS A 326 9.62 -17.27 24.01
N THR A 327 8.36 -17.70 23.98
CA THR A 327 7.97 -19.00 23.39
C THR A 327 6.83 -18.84 22.40
N ARG A 328 6.77 -19.74 21.42
CA ARG A 328 5.68 -19.85 20.46
C ARG A 328 4.35 -20.06 21.16
N GLU A 329 4.32 -20.96 22.14
CA GLU A 329 3.12 -21.34 22.87
C GLU A 329 2.62 -20.18 23.72
N GLY A 330 3.51 -19.44 24.39
CA GLY A 330 3.15 -18.24 25.14
C GLY A 330 2.60 -17.13 24.25
N ALA A 331 3.23 -16.88 23.09
CA ALA A 331 2.73 -15.93 22.10
C ALA A 331 1.33 -16.31 21.58
N LEU A 332 1.13 -17.60 21.28
CA LEU A 332 -0.16 -18.11 20.84
C LEU A 332 -1.22 -18.00 21.94
N GLU A 333 -0.86 -18.25 23.20
CA GLU A 333 -1.77 -18.11 24.33
C GLU A 333 -2.17 -16.66 24.58
N MET A 334 -1.25 -15.71 24.38
CA MET A 334 -1.58 -14.28 24.44
C MET A 334 -2.69 -13.96 23.44
N ALA A 335 -2.54 -14.35 22.16
CA ALA A 335 -3.56 -14.11 21.15
C ALA A 335 -4.90 -14.78 21.50
N ARG A 336 -4.89 -16.05 21.95
CA ARG A 336 -6.10 -16.78 22.34
C ARG A 336 -6.82 -16.14 23.52
N GLN A 337 -6.09 -15.71 24.54
CA GLN A 337 -6.68 -15.06 25.70
C GLN A 337 -7.38 -13.75 25.32
N ILE A 338 -6.76 -12.96 24.44
CA ILE A 338 -7.37 -11.71 23.96
C ILE A 338 -8.69 -11.99 23.22
N ILE A 339 -8.73 -13.02 22.37
CA ILE A 339 -9.95 -13.43 21.67
C ILE A 339 -11.03 -13.87 22.67
N ARG A 340 -10.70 -14.76 23.62
CA ARG A 340 -11.65 -15.25 24.63
C ARG A 340 -12.21 -14.12 25.51
N GLU A 341 -11.37 -13.17 25.92
CA GLU A 341 -11.81 -12.00 26.69
C GLU A 341 -12.75 -11.10 25.88
N SER A 342 -12.50 -10.95 24.59
CA SER A 342 -13.38 -10.19 23.68
C SER A 342 -14.74 -10.87 23.52
N GLU A 343 -14.76 -12.18 23.24
CA GLU A 343 -15.98 -12.97 23.09
C GLU A 343 -16.82 -12.99 24.37
N ALA A 344 -16.17 -13.13 25.53
CA ALA A 344 -16.85 -13.08 26.83
C ALA A 344 -17.49 -11.70 27.09
N LYS A 345 -16.81 -10.60 26.73
CA LYS A 345 -17.35 -9.24 26.84
C LYS A 345 -18.55 -9.03 25.91
N GLU A 346 -18.49 -9.51 24.68
CA GLU A 346 -19.62 -9.44 23.73
C GLU A 346 -20.84 -10.23 24.23
N LEU A 347 -20.62 -11.44 24.77
CA LEU A 347 -21.69 -12.26 25.36
C LEU A 347 -22.37 -11.55 26.54
N LEU A 348 -21.60 -10.93 27.43
CA LEU A 348 -22.13 -10.17 28.57
C LEU A 348 -22.95 -8.95 28.13
N LEU A 349 -22.49 -8.22 27.11
CA LEU A 349 -23.20 -7.08 26.53
C LEU A 349 -24.53 -7.50 25.90
N ASN A 350 -24.54 -8.61 25.16
CA ASN A 350 -25.75 -9.13 24.52
C ASN A 350 -26.77 -9.68 25.54
N GLN A 351 -26.32 -10.15 26.70
CA GLN A 351 -27.18 -10.60 27.80
C GLN A 351 -27.78 -9.43 28.61
N THR A 352 -27.11 -8.28 28.64
CA THR A 352 -27.59 -7.09 29.38
C THR A 352 -28.52 -6.19 28.56
N SER A 353 -28.56 -6.32 27.24
CA SER A 353 -29.39 -5.51 26.33
C SER A 353 -30.86 -5.99 26.18
N LEU A 354 -31.56 -6.24 27.29
CA LEU A 354 -33.02 -6.43 27.31
C LEU A 354 -33.66 -5.77 28.55
N GLN A 355 -33.90 -4.45 28.48
CA GLN A 355 -35.08 -3.88 29.13
C GLN A 355 -35.93 -3.18 28.06
N PRO A 356 -37.15 -3.66 27.77
CA PRO A 356 -38.04 -2.94 26.88
C PRO A 356 -38.36 -1.56 27.50
N PRO A 357 -38.49 -0.50 26.69
CA PRO A 357 -38.80 0.82 27.19
C PRO A 357 -40.11 0.80 27.98
N THR A 358 -40.07 1.22 29.24
CA THR A 358 -41.25 1.46 30.05
C THR A 358 -41.92 2.74 29.57
N PHE A 359 -42.94 2.60 28.72
CA PHE A 359 -43.80 3.73 28.39
C PHE A 359 -44.68 4.08 29.60
N SER A 360 -44.30 5.11 30.34
CA SER A 360 -45.19 5.73 31.32
C SER A 360 -46.26 6.53 30.54
N ARG A 361 -47.54 6.18 30.74
CA ARG A 361 -48.66 6.97 30.20
C ARG A 361 -48.75 8.29 30.97
N GLY A 362 -48.00 9.29 30.52
CA GLY A 362 -48.14 10.68 30.96
C GLY A 362 -49.46 11.27 30.45
N ARG A 363 -50.24 11.87 31.37
CA ARG A 363 -51.51 12.55 31.07
C ARG A 363 -51.31 13.67 30.05
N VAL A 364 -52.17 13.69 29.05
CA VAL A 364 -52.30 14.79 28.06
C VAL A 364 -52.82 16.03 28.77
N SER A 365 -52.04 17.10 28.80
CA SER A 365 -52.51 18.46 29.13
C SER A 365 -52.48 19.32 27.87
N HIS A 366 -53.61 19.98 27.60
CA HIS A 366 -53.94 20.80 26.44
C HIS A 366 -52.84 21.74 25.95
N LEU A 367 -52.49 21.63 24.66
CA LEU A 367 -51.75 22.63 23.91
C LEU A 367 -52.71 23.73 23.42
N HIS A 368 -52.45 24.96 23.85
CA HIS A 368 -53.05 26.16 23.30
C HIS A 368 -52.53 26.45 21.90
N THR A 369 -53.47 26.62 20.97
CA THR A 369 -53.29 27.17 19.63
C THR A 369 -52.81 28.62 19.71
N ILE A 370 -51.68 28.93 19.07
CA ILE A 370 -51.35 30.32 18.67
C ILE A 370 -51.18 30.34 17.15
N LYS A 371 -51.90 31.30 16.55
CA LYS A 371 -52.07 31.56 15.13
C LYS A 371 -50.79 32.11 14.50
N GLY A 372 -50.71 31.94 13.17
CA GLY A 372 -49.54 32.21 12.34
C GLY A 372 -49.17 33.67 12.13
N SER A 373 -48.11 33.87 11.34
CA SER A 373 -47.97 34.97 10.40
C SER A 373 -47.13 34.51 9.21
N ARG A 374 -47.52 34.99 8.02
CA ARG A 374 -46.95 34.72 6.71
C ARG A 374 -45.80 35.70 6.37
N PHE A 375 -45.08 35.35 5.29
CA PHE A 375 -44.21 36.16 4.41
C PHE A 375 -42.83 36.52 5.00
N HIS A 376 -41.70 36.38 4.30
CA HIS A 376 -41.43 36.36 2.85
C HIS A 376 -40.41 35.29 2.46
#